data_AF-A0A3M1VV29-F1
#
_entry.id   AF-A0A3M1VV29-F1
#
_cell.length_a   1.000
_cell.length_b   1.000
_cell.length_c   1.000
_cell.angle_alpha   90.00
_cell.angle_beta   90.00
_cell.angle_gamma   90.00
#
_symmetry.space_group_name_H-M   'P 1'
#
loop_
_entity.id
_entity.type
_entity.pdbx_description
1 polymer ?
#
loop_
_entity_poly.entity_id
_entity_poly.type
_entity_poly.pdbx_seq_one_letter_code
_entity_poly.pdbx_strand_id
1 'polypeptide(L)'
;SIFTGFDANGDLEFGPDRVGIIGRNTYKGDSFKQIDLRLSRDIHLTEQVVIEPLIEFFNLFNRPNVTEVNTVYGAPDFIGPVPQHFRDGVAGAVPSFGQPAVAGPARQIQFALRINF
;
A
#
# COMPACT_ATOMS: atom_id res chain seq x y z
N SER A 1 5.79 -9.50 8.90
CA SER A 1 5.74 -10.69 9.78
C SER A 1 4.29 -11.04 10.02
N ILE A 2 3.98 -12.21 10.59
CA ILE A 2 2.63 -12.59 11.00
C ILE A 2 2.60 -12.64 12.52
N PHE A 3 1.62 -11.98 13.13
CA PHE A 3 1.51 -11.82 14.58
C PHE A 3 0.31 -12.59 15.14
N THR A 4 0.40 -13.04 16.39
CA THR A 4 -0.70 -13.71 17.09
C THR A 4 -1.82 -12.73 17.43
N GLY A 5 -1.46 -11.49 17.79
CA GLY A 5 -2.38 -10.44 18.25
C GLY A 5 -2.74 -10.53 19.74
N PHE A 6 -2.04 -11.37 20.49
CA PHE A 6 -2.18 -11.57 21.93
C PHE A 6 -0.88 -12.16 22.49
N ASP A 7 -0.71 -12.12 23.81
CA ASP A 7 0.42 -12.73 24.52
C ASP A 7 0.30 -14.27 24.44
N ALA A 8 1.14 -14.86 23.60
CA ALA A 8 1.21 -16.29 23.35
C ALA A 8 2.33 -16.99 24.14
N ASN A 9 3.29 -16.23 24.67
CA ASN A 9 4.47 -16.76 25.35
C ASN A 9 4.46 -16.57 26.89
N GLY A 10 3.52 -15.77 27.41
CA GLY A 10 3.32 -15.50 28.84
C GLY A 10 4.19 -14.40 29.44
N ASP A 11 4.83 -13.56 28.62
CA ASP A 11 5.71 -12.46 29.07
C ASP A 11 4.98 -11.12 29.31
N LEU A 12 3.65 -11.10 29.18
CA LEU A 12 2.79 -9.93 29.33
C LEU A 12 2.98 -8.86 28.24
N GLU A 13 3.61 -9.21 27.11
CA GLU A 13 3.82 -8.33 25.96
C GLU A 13 3.09 -8.86 24.71
N PHE A 14 2.03 -8.15 24.31
CA PHE A 14 1.08 -8.63 23.29
C PHE A 14 1.51 -8.32 21.84
N GLY A 15 2.42 -7.37 21.64
CA GLY A 15 2.75 -6.82 20.32
C GLY A 15 3.68 -7.66 19.42
N PRO A 16 4.78 -8.24 19.93
CA PRO A 16 5.82 -8.84 19.10
C PRO A 16 5.61 -10.33 18.84
N ASP A 17 4.62 -10.96 19.48
CA ASP A 17 4.40 -12.39 19.41
C ASP A 17 3.99 -12.85 18.01
N ARG A 18 4.70 -13.88 17.53
CA ARG A 18 4.56 -14.43 16.19
C ARG A 18 3.92 -15.80 16.26
N VAL A 19 3.22 -16.15 15.18
CA VAL A 19 2.56 -17.44 15.05
C VAL A 19 3.60 -18.55 14.89
N GLY A 20 3.54 -19.55 15.78
CA GLY A 20 4.47 -20.66 15.84
C GLY A 20 5.93 -20.18 15.92
N ILE A 21 6.77 -20.72 15.05
CA ILE A 21 8.20 -20.35 14.95
C ILE A 21 8.52 -19.52 13.69
N ILE A 22 7.52 -18.90 13.06
CA ILE A 22 7.70 -18.23 11.76
C ILE A 22 8.71 -17.10 11.83
N GLY A 23 9.67 -17.08 10.90
CA GLY A 23 10.66 -16.00 10.79
C GLY A 23 10.05 -14.60 10.58
N ARG A 24 10.89 -13.56 10.71
CA ARG A 24 10.50 -12.19 10.36
C ARG A 24 10.42 -12.04 8.84
N ASN A 25 9.61 -11.09 8.37
CA ASN A 25 9.52 -10.71 6.94
C ASN A 25 9.12 -11.85 5.97
N THR A 26 8.50 -12.92 6.48
CA THR A 26 8.02 -14.09 5.72
C THR A 26 6.74 -13.81 4.93
N TYR A 27 5.83 -13.00 5.47
CA TYR A 27 4.62 -12.57 4.76
C TYR A 27 4.85 -11.28 3.98
N LYS A 28 4.62 -11.30 2.66
CA LYS A 28 4.78 -10.16 1.76
C LYS A 28 3.45 -9.45 1.48
N GLY A 29 3.46 -8.11 1.49
CA GLY A 29 2.30 -7.31 1.09
C GLY A 29 2.04 -7.32 -0.42
N ASP A 30 1.04 -6.54 -0.86
CA ASP A 30 0.76 -6.38 -2.29
C ASP A 30 1.90 -5.66 -3.03
N SER A 31 1.97 -5.89 -4.33
CA SER A 31 2.83 -5.11 -5.22
C SER A 31 2.23 -3.73 -5.49
N PHE A 32 3.00 -2.69 -5.16
CA PHE A 32 2.67 -1.32 -5.54
C PHE A 32 2.97 -1.10 -7.02
N LYS A 33 1.97 -0.67 -7.80
CA LYS A 33 2.13 -0.33 -9.21
C LYS A 33 1.24 0.87 -9.55
N GLN A 34 1.84 1.92 -10.09
CA GLN A 34 1.09 3.04 -10.65
C GLN A 34 1.84 3.63 -11.85
N ILE A 35 1.10 4.37 -12.67
CA ILE A 35 1.63 5.18 -13.75
C ILE A 35 1.19 6.61 -13.47
N ASP A 36 2.16 7.51 -13.41
CA ASP A 36 1.94 8.94 -13.22
C ASP A 36 2.32 9.65 -14.54
N LEU A 37 1.55 10.66 -14.93
CA LEU A 37 1.69 11.33 -16.23
C LEU A 37 1.63 12.84 -16.03
N ARG A 38 2.61 13.56 -16.59
CA ARG A 38 2.60 15.01 -16.68
C ARG A 38 2.61 15.45 -18.13
N LEU A 39 1.72 16.38 -18.48
CA LEU A 39 1.68 17.03 -19.77
C LEU A 39 1.82 18.54 -19.57
N SER A 40 2.73 19.16 -20.32
CA SER A 40 2.85 20.61 -20.41
C SER A 40 3.10 21.03 -21.84
N ARG A 41 2.81 22.30 -22.13
CA ARG A 41 3.13 22.90 -23.42
C ARG A 41 3.39 24.38 -23.28
N ASP A 42 4.50 24.84 -23.86
CA ASP A 42 4.78 26.26 -23.99
C ASP A 42 3.92 26.88 -25.10
N ILE A 43 3.23 27.95 -24.74
CA ILE A 43 2.40 28.76 -25.63
C ILE A 43 2.96 30.18 -25.59
N HIS A 44 3.56 30.61 -26.70
CA HIS A 44 4.04 31.98 -26.87
C HIS A 44 2.85 32.89 -27.13
N LEU A 45 2.49 33.73 -26.17
CA LEU A 45 1.46 34.74 -26.36
C LEU A 45 2.00 35.96 -27.11
N THR A 46 3.21 36.37 -26.76
CA THR A 46 3.96 37.46 -27.39
C THR A 46 5.44 37.09 -27.47
N GLU A 47 6.28 38.01 -27.97
CA GLU A 47 7.73 37.82 -27.98
C GLU A 47 8.35 37.79 -26.57
N GLN A 48 7.66 38.34 -25.57
CA GLN A 48 8.15 38.45 -24.19
C GLN A 48 7.38 37.54 -23.22
N VAL A 49 6.12 37.20 -23.53
CA VAL A 49 5.25 36.45 -22.62
C VAL A 49 5.01 35.04 -23.13
N VAL A 50 5.39 34.05 -22.32
CA VAL A 50 5.14 32.62 -22.56
C VAL A 50 4.31 32.05 -21.41
N ILE A 51 3.25 31.33 -21.75
CA ILE A 51 2.43 30.59 -20.79
C ILE A 51 2.71 29.09 -20.94
N GLU A 52 2.91 28.40 -19.82
CA GLU A 52 3.04 26.94 -19.75
C GLU A 52 1.89 26.37 -18.89
N PRO A 53 0.73 26.00 -19.49
CA PRO A 53 -0.26 25.17 -18.82
C PRO A 53 0.30 23.76 -18.54
N LEU A 54 -0.01 23.25 -17.35
CA LEU A 54 0.35 21.92 -16.87
C LEU A 54 -0.89 21.14 -16.42
N ILE A 55 -0.87 19.85 -16.70
CA ILE A 55 -1.76 18.86 -16.06
C ILE A 55 -0.94 17.66 -15.60
N GLU A 56 -1.19 17.21 -14.38
CA GLU A 56 -0.54 16.06 -13.75
C GLU A 56 -1.58 15.04 -13.30
N PHE A 57 -1.37 13.78 -13.66
CA PHE A 57 -2.16 12.63 -13.24
C PHE A 57 -1.29 11.75 -12.34
N PHE A 58 -1.75 11.49 -11.12
CA PHE A 58 -1.17 10.48 -10.25
C PHE A 58 -2.12 9.29 -10.18
N ASN A 59 -1.58 8.08 -10.25
CA ASN A 59 -2.37 6.85 -10.39
C ASN A 59 -3.34 6.94 -11.58
N LEU A 60 -2.81 7.13 -12.78
CA LEU A 60 -3.54 7.36 -14.04
C LEU A 60 -4.69 6.36 -14.27
N PHE A 61 -4.44 5.08 -13.98
CA PHE A 61 -5.39 3.98 -14.15
C PHE A 61 -6.28 3.73 -12.92
N ASN A 62 -6.16 4.53 -11.87
CA ASN A 62 -6.90 4.40 -10.61
C ASN A 62 -6.81 2.98 -10.01
N ARG A 63 -5.63 2.36 -10.07
CA ARG A 63 -5.38 1.03 -9.48
C ARG A 63 -5.38 1.15 -7.95
N PRO A 64 -6.13 0.31 -7.22
CA PRO A 64 -5.97 0.20 -5.77
C PRO A 64 -4.58 -0.35 -5.45
N ASN A 65 -3.81 0.38 -4.65
CA ASN A 65 -2.49 -0.03 -4.18
C ASN A 65 -2.55 -0.29 -2.69
N VAL A 66 -2.63 -1.55 -2.26
CA VAL A 66 -2.64 -1.91 -0.83
C VAL A 66 -1.23 -1.74 -0.27
N THR A 67 -1.05 -0.82 0.68
CA THR A 67 0.25 -0.51 1.30
C THR A 67 0.43 -1.18 2.64
N GLU A 68 -0.67 -1.57 3.28
CA GLU A 68 -0.65 -2.30 4.55
C GLU A 68 -1.72 -3.39 4.55
N VAL A 69 -1.37 -4.55 5.08
CA VAL A 69 -2.24 -5.72 5.20
C VAL A 69 -2.31 -6.09 6.68
N ASN A 70 -3.49 -6.45 7.16
CA ASN A 70 -3.62 -6.96 8.51
C ASN A 70 -2.91 -8.31 8.63
N THR A 71 -1.88 -8.35 9.50
CA THR A 71 -1.02 -9.52 9.71
C THR A 71 -1.32 -10.24 11.02
N VAL A 72 -2.37 -9.85 11.74
CA VAL A 72 -2.84 -10.53 12.95
C VAL A 72 -3.57 -11.81 12.55
N TYR A 73 -3.00 -12.95 12.88
CA TYR A 73 -3.51 -14.27 12.54
C TYR A 73 -4.57 -14.76 13.53
N GLY A 74 -4.44 -14.42 14.82
CA GLY A 74 -5.42 -14.75 15.86
C GLY A 74 -5.29 -16.14 16.50
N ALA A 75 -4.16 -16.83 16.32
CA ALA A 75 -3.87 -18.12 16.95
C ALA A 75 -2.36 -18.24 17.27
N PRO A 76 -1.97 -19.07 18.26
CA PRO A 76 -0.57 -19.21 18.67
C PRO A 76 0.25 -20.02 17.66
N ASP A 77 -0.39 -20.83 16.82
CA ASP A 77 0.23 -21.60 15.73
C ASP A 77 -0.68 -21.61 14.48
N PHE A 78 -0.13 -22.00 13.33
CA PHE A 78 -0.86 -22.03 12.06
C PHE A 78 -1.90 -23.13 12.05
N ILE A 79 -3.12 -22.76 11.69
CA ILE A 79 -4.23 -23.67 11.43
C ILE A 79 -4.29 -23.85 9.91
N GLY A 80 -3.47 -24.78 9.40
CA GLY A 80 -3.37 -25.08 7.97
C GLY A 80 -2.08 -24.55 7.31
N PRO A 81 -2.11 -24.24 6.00
CA PRO A 81 -0.93 -23.75 5.28
C PRO A 81 -0.36 -22.46 5.88
N VAL A 82 0.94 -22.26 5.74
CA VAL A 82 1.61 -21.04 6.22
C VAL A 82 1.47 -19.92 5.18
N PRO A 83 0.80 -18.79 5.49
CA PRO A 83 0.67 -17.68 4.57
C PRO A 83 2.04 -17.09 4.19
N GLN A 84 2.22 -16.78 2.90
CA GLN A 84 3.46 -16.26 2.33
C GLN A 84 3.29 -14.85 1.75
N HIS A 85 2.13 -14.52 1.21
CA HIS A 85 1.90 -13.19 0.64
C HIS A 85 0.42 -12.80 0.62
N PHE A 86 0.18 -11.50 0.46
CA PHE A 86 -1.15 -10.97 0.26
C PHE A 86 -1.86 -11.69 -0.89
N ARG A 87 -3.13 -12.08 -0.66
CA ARG A 87 -3.97 -12.84 -1.61
C ARG A 87 -3.43 -14.22 -2.02
N ASP A 88 -2.67 -14.89 -1.17
CA ASP A 88 -2.32 -16.31 -1.34
C ASP A 88 -3.50 -17.28 -1.07
N GLY A 89 -4.64 -16.76 -0.59
CA GLY A 89 -5.85 -17.54 -0.33
C GLY A 89 -5.86 -18.27 1.02
N VAL A 90 -4.84 -18.07 1.85
CA VAL A 90 -4.78 -18.68 3.19
C VAL A 90 -5.54 -17.81 4.19
N ALA A 91 -6.52 -18.41 4.87
CA ALA A 91 -7.28 -17.74 5.92
C ALA A 91 -6.54 -17.76 7.27
N GLY A 92 -6.74 -16.70 8.06
CA GLY A 92 -6.31 -16.66 9.45
C GLY A 92 -7.32 -17.31 10.39
N ALA A 93 -6.95 -17.44 11.66
CA ALA A 93 -7.89 -17.81 12.71
C ALA A 93 -8.95 -16.72 12.96
N VAL A 94 -8.63 -15.47 12.59
CA VAL A 94 -9.59 -14.35 12.52
C VAL A 94 -9.89 -13.94 11.07
N PRO A 95 -11.14 -13.52 10.76
CA PRO A 95 -11.53 -13.13 9.40
C PRO A 95 -10.79 -11.91 8.83
N SER A 96 -10.23 -11.08 9.70
CA SER A 96 -9.52 -9.87 9.32
C SER A 96 -8.09 -10.11 8.84
N PHE A 97 -7.52 -11.30 9.09
CA PHE A 97 -6.19 -11.66 8.58
C PHE A 97 -6.15 -11.58 7.05
N GLY A 98 -5.09 -11.00 6.50
CA GLY A 98 -4.88 -10.89 5.06
C GLY A 98 -5.78 -9.86 4.37
N GLN A 99 -6.62 -9.11 5.11
CA GLN A 99 -7.41 -8.02 4.55
C GLN A 99 -6.57 -6.74 4.40
N PRO A 100 -6.86 -5.89 3.40
CA PRO A 100 -6.24 -4.56 3.29
C PRO A 100 -6.53 -3.73 4.55
N ALA A 101 -5.48 -3.21 5.18
CA ALA A 101 -5.59 -2.27 6.29
C ALA A 101 -5.49 -0.83 5.79
N VAL A 102 -4.56 -0.58 4.86
CA VAL A 102 -4.34 0.75 4.26
C VAL A 102 -4.12 0.59 2.76
N ALA A 103 -4.68 1.52 1.99
CA ALA A 103 -4.42 1.67 0.57
C ALA A 103 -3.84 3.05 0.28
N GLY A 104 -2.99 3.12 -0.74
CA GLY A 104 -2.49 4.38 -1.29
C GLY A 104 -3.61 5.22 -1.92
N PRO A 105 -3.31 6.49 -2.26
CA PRO A 105 -4.30 7.41 -2.79
C PRO A 105 -4.99 6.89 -4.05
N ALA A 106 -6.27 7.22 -4.17
CA ALA A 106 -6.99 7.13 -5.44
C ALA A 106 -6.37 8.11 -6.47
N ARG A 107 -6.79 7.99 -7.72
CA ARG A 107 -6.34 8.87 -8.80
C ARG A 107 -6.48 10.35 -8.42
N GLN A 108 -5.39 11.11 -8.57
CA GLN A 108 -5.37 12.55 -8.38
C GLN A 108 -5.06 13.24 -9.70
N ILE A 109 -5.69 14.39 -9.92
CA ILE A 109 -5.45 15.24 -11.09
C ILE A 109 -5.14 16.64 -10.58
N GLN A 110 -4.02 17.19 -11.00
CA GLN A 110 -3.58 18.54 -10.62
C GLN A 110 -3.42 19.39 -11.88
N PHE A 111 -3.71 20.69 -11.74
CA PHE A 111 -3.60 21.67 -12.80
C PHE A 111 -2.71 22.81 -12.32
N ALA A 112 -1.84 23.30 -13.20
CA ALA A 112 -1.00 24.44 -12.92
C ALA A 112 -0.83 25.33 -14.15
N LEU A 113 -0.47 26.58 -13.91
CA LEU A 113 -0.17 27.56 -14.95
C LEU A 113 1.10 28.30 -14.55
N ARG A 114 2.12 28.27 -15.41
CA ARG A 114 3.31 29.11 -15.27
C ARG A 114 3.28 30.23 -16.31
N ILE A 115 3.70 31.42 -15.91
CA ILE A 115 3.82 32.60 -16.77
C ILE A 115 5.27 33.07 -16.69
N ASN A 116 5.92 33.16 -17.84
CA ASN A 116 7.26 33.73 -18.01
C ASN A 116 7.11 35.06 -18.77
N PHE A 117 7.77 36.11 -18.30
CA PHE A 117 7.71 37.47 -18.84
C PHE A 117 9.06 38.18 -18.72
#